data_AF-A0A8B7D9U4-F1
#
_entry.id   AF-A0A8B7D9U4-F1
#
_cell.length_a   1.000
_cell.length_b   1.000
_cell.length_c   1.000
_cell.angle_alpha   90.00
_cell.angle_beta   90.00
_cell.angle_gamma   90.00
#
_symmetry.space_group_name_H-M   'P 1'
#
loop_
_entity.id
_entity.type
_entity.pdbx_description
1 polymer ?
#
loop_
_entity_poly.entity_id
_entity_poly.type
_entity_poly.pdbx_seq_one_letter_code
_entity_poly.pdbx_strand_id
1 'polypeptide(L)'
;MLGKGGVGKTSLLHRFLFDKYNFNHIPTIEDNYQHSIKVGKHTISFTILDTSGSYEFPAMRKHAIQHGDGFIIVFAFDDAASLKEAKKLYEEVTTLQPFTPVVIVGNKVDTILGGKGRSK
;
A
#
# COMPACT_ATOMS: atom_id res chain seq x y z
N MET A 1 -0.97 -2.23 4.16
CA MET A 1 -0.77 -0.98 3.39
C MET A 1 -2.10 -0.26 3.23
N LEU A 2 -2.11 1.06 3.08
CA LEU A 2 -3.31 1.90 2.97
C LEU A 2 -3.35 2.61 1.60
N GLY A 3 -4.53 3.00 1.11
CA GLY A 3 -4.75 3.75 -0.13
C GLY A 3 -5.94 3.24 -0.94
N LYS A 4 -6.50 4.10 -1.81
CA LYS A 4 -7.69 3.79 -2.63
C LYS A 4 -7.59 2.45 -3.39
N GLY A 5 -8.72 1.84 -3.72
CA GLY A 5 -8.76 0.72 -4.67
C GLY A 5 -8.07 1.07 -5.99
N GLY A 6 -7.37 0.11 -6.61
CA GLY A 6 -6.74 0.30 -7.94
C GLY A 6 -5.44 1.12 -7.97
N VAL A 7 -4.93 1.61 -6.83
CA VAL A 7 -3.65 2.37 -6.79
C VAL A 7 -2.41 1.48 -6.91
N GLY A 8 -2.55 0.15 -6.87
CA GLY A 8 -1.46 -0.82 -7.05
C GLY A 8 -0.77 -1.32 -5.78
N LYS A 9 -1.45 -1.32 -4.61
CA LYS A 9 -0.93 -1.87 -3.35
C LYS A 9 -0.47 -3.33 -3.49
N THR A 10 -1.36 -4.19 -3.99
CA THR A 10 -1.09 -5.61 -4.27
C THR A 10 0.07 -5.76 -5.27
N SER A 11 0.09 -4.97 -6.35
CA SER A 11 1.17 -5.03 -7.34
C SER A 11 2.53 -4.65 -6.76
N LEU A 12 2.59 -3.64 -5.88
CA LEU A 12 3.81 -3.27 -5.15
C LEU A 12 4.26 -4.41 -4.23
N LEU A 13 3.32 -5.05 -3.52
CA LEU A 13 3.63 -6.15 -2.62
C LEU A 13 4.14 -7.38 -3.34
N HIS A 14 3.46 -7.82 -4.40
CA HIS A 14 3.89 -8.96 -5.19
C HIS A 14 5.24 -8.71 -5.87
N ARG A 15 5.49 -7.48 -6.35
CA ARG A 15 6.81 -7.13 -6.90
C ARG A 15 7.88 -7.24 -5.83
N PHE A 16 7.62 -6.72 -4.64
CA PHE A 16 8.60 -6.76 -3.55
C PHE A 16 8.86 -8.18 -3.03
N LEU A 17 7.83 -9.01 -2.86
CA LEU A 17 7.95 -10.35 -2.28
C LEU A 17 8.42 -11.41 -3.28
N PHE A 18 8.02 -11.30 -4.55
CA PHE A 18 8.18 -12.38 -5.53
C PHE A 18 8.89 -11.94 -6.83
N ASP A 19 9.28 -10.68 -6.95
CA ASP A 19 9.78 -10.06 -8.20
C ASP A 19 8.85 -10.26 -9.41
N LYS A 20 7.53 -10.35 -9.15
CA LYS A 20 6.50 -10.58 -10.17
C LYS A 20 5.59 -9.37 -10.32
N TYR A 21 5.18 -9.11 -11.55
CA TYR A 21 4.14 -8.15 -11.88
C TYR A 21 3.10 -8.80 -12.79
N ASN A 22 1.83 -8.69 -12.41
CA ASN A 22 0.70 -9.19 -13.19
C ASN A 22 -0.06 -8.00 -13.78
N PHE A 23 -0.22 -8.00 -15.11
CA PHE A 23 -0.96 -6.98 -15.85
C PHE A 23 -2.47 -7.10 -15.65
N ASN A 24 -2.96 -8.30 -15.32
CA ASN A 24 -4.37 -8.54 -15.08
C ASN A 24 -4.67 -8.26 -13.60
N HIS A 25 -5.37 -7.16 -13.33
CA HIS A 25 -5.80 -6.84 -11.97
C HIS A 25 -6.99 -7.74 -11.59
N ILE A 26 -6.76 -8.67 -10.68
CA ILE A 26 -7.84 -9.38 -9.97
C ILE A 26 -7.98 -8.67 -8.62
N PRO A 27 -9.17 -8.16 -8.25
CA PRO A 27 -9.39 -7.62 -6.92
C PRO A 27 -9.07 -8.67 -5.84
N THR A 28 -8.21 -8.33 -4.88
CA THR A 28 -7.90 -9.18 -3.72
C THR A 28 -9.17 -9.39 -2.86
N ILE A 29 -9.18 -10.31 -1.90
CA ILE A 29 -10.21 -10.33 -0.85
C ILE A 29 -9.55 -9.79 0.42
N GLU A 30 -8.61 -10.54 0.98
CA GLU A 30 -7.70 -10.13 2.04
C GLU A 30 -6.58 -11.15 2.12
N ASP A 31 -5.32 -10.72 2.11
CA ASP A 31 -4.16 -11.59 2.24
C ASP A 31 -3.19 -11.05 3.30
N ASN A 32 -2.68 -11.94 4.15
CA ASN A 32 -1.61 -11.64 5.09
C ASN A 32 -0.30 -12.26 4.60
N TYR A 33 0.65 -11.40 4.24
CA TYR A 33 1.98 -11.82 3.79
C TYR A 33 3.00 -11.60 4.90
N GLN A 34 3.57 -12.68 5.43
CA GLN A 34 4.69 -12.61 6.37
C GLN A 34 6.01 -12.76 5.63
N HIS A 35 6.96 -11.87 5.88
CA HIS A 35 8.28 -11.91 5.26
C HIS A 35 9.36 -11.41 6.21
N SER A 36 10.60 -11.85 5.98
CA SER A 36 11.76 -11.44 6.76
C SER A 36 12.86 -10.94 5.82
N ILE A 37 13.37 -9.74 6.10
CA ILE A 37 14.48 -9.14 5.33
C ILE A 37 15.66 -8.85 6.25
N LYS A 38 16.87 -8.90 5.69
CA LYS A 38 18.08 -8.49 6.40
C LYS A 38 18.41 -7.04 6.08
N VAL A 39 18.42 -6.18 7.10
CA VAL A 39 18.81 -4.77 7.01
C VAL A 39 20.09 -4.57 7.82
N GLY A 40 21.22 -4.48 7.12
CA GLY A 40 22.54 -4.45 7.74
C GLY A 40 22.82 -5.74 8.54
N LYS A 41 22.93 -5.61 9.86
CA LYS A 41 23.14 -6.73 10.79
C LYS A 41 21.84 -7.28 11.40
N HIS A 42 20.72 -6.63 11.18
CA HIS A 42 19.44 -7.00 11.78
C HIS A 42 18.57 -7.77 10.78
N THR A 43 17.84 -8.77 11.27
CA THR A 43 16.75 -9.40 10.52
C THR A 43 15.45 -8.81 11.01
N ILE A 44 14.68 -8.23 10.10
CA ILE A 44 13.38 -7.63 10.38
C ILE A 44 12.32 -8.53 9.77
N SER A 45 11.43 -9.05 10.62
CA SER A 45 10.23 -9.76 10.19
C SER A 45 9.05 -8.81 10.23
N PHE A 46 8.25 -8.79 9.17
CA PHE A 46 7.05 -7.96 9.10
C PHE A 46 5.91 -8.74 8.45
N THR A 47 4.70 -8.36 8.82
CA THR A 47 3.47 -8.85 8.20
C THR A 47 2.85 -7.70 7.43
N ILE A 48 2.57 -7.92 6.15
CA ILE A 48 1.83 -6.97 5.34
C ILE A 48 0.43 -7.49 5.12
N LEU A 49 -0.52 -6.71 5.62
CA LEU A 49 -1.93 -6.86 5.33
C LEU A 49 -2.20 -6.21 3.96
N ASP A 50 -2.44 -7.04 2.94
CA ASP A 50 -2.97 -6.63 1.64
C ASP A 50 -4.47 -6.81 1.64
N THR A 51 -5.19 -5.72 1.36
CA THR A 51 -6.64 -5.75 1.36
C THR A 51 -7.15 -5.04 0.12
N SER A 52 -8.19 -5.58 -0.51
CA SER A 52 -8.78 -5.01 -1.72
C SER A 52 -9.59 -3.78 -1.41
N GLY A 53 -8.90 -2.69 -1.10
CA GLY A 53 -9.58 -1.45 -0.79
C GLY A 53 -10.66 -1.63 0.26
N SER A 54 -10.40 -2.42 1.32
CA SER A 54 -11.29 -2.67 2.47
C SER A 54 -11.65 -1.42 3.28
N TYR A 55 -11.44 -0.25 2.67
CA TYR A 55 -12.12 1.00 2.94
C TYR A 55 -13.64 0.87 2.98
N GLU A 56 -14.24 -0.18 2.42
CA GLU A 56 -15.68 -0.46 2.57
C GLU A 56 -16.11 -0.73 4.03
N PHE A 57 -15.19 -1.11 4.93
CA PHE A 57 -15.51 -1.35 6.36
C PHE A 57 -14.65 -0.47 7.30
N PRO A 58 -15.17 0.70 7.74
CA PRO A 58 -14.45 1.62 8.63
C PRO A 58 -13.90 1.00 9.91
N ALA A 59 -14.62 0.03 10.50
CA ALA A 59 -14.20 -0.64 11.73
C ALA A 59 -12.90 -1.45 11.57
N MET A 60 -12.78 -2.23 10.50
CA MET A 60 -11.59 -3.04 10.21
C MET A 60 -10.36 -2.18 9.96
N ARG A 61 -10.55 -1.07 9.23
CA ARG A 61 -9.49 -0.08 8.99
C ARG A 61 -9.01 0.54 10.30
N LYS A 62 -9.93 1.00 11.15
CA LYS A 62 -9.57 1.58 12.45
C LYS A 62 -8.80 0.58 13.31
N HIS A 63 -9.23 -0.68 13.33
CA HIS A 63 -8.51 -1.75 14.02
C HIS A 63 -7.09 -1.95 13.46
N ALA A 64 -6.92 -2.00 12.13
CA ALA A 64 -5.61 -2.10 11.50
C ALA A 64 -4.69 -0.90 11.80
N ILE A 65 -5.26 0.32 11.87
CA ILE A 65 -4.52 1.53 12.26
C ILE A 65 -4.12 1.50 13.73
N GLN A 66 -4.98 1.01 14.62
CA GLN A 66 -4.70 0.99 16.06
C GLN A 66 -3.59 0.00 16.46
N HIS A 67 -3.35 -1.04 15.64
CA HIS A 67 -2.41 -2.12 15.96
C HIS A 67 -1.23 -2.21 14.99
N GLY A 68 -1.11 -1.31 14.02
CA GLY A 68 0.02 -1.30 13.09
C GLY A 68 1.27 -0.68 13.70
N ASP A 69 2.44 -1.26 13.43
CA ASP A 69 3.75 -0.72 13.85
C ASP A 69 4.33 0.32 12.86
N GLY A 70 3.69 0.47 11.70
CA GLY A 70 4.12 1.37 10.63
C GLY A 70 3.15 1.35 9.44
N PHE A 71 3.04 2.47 8.73
CA PHE A 71 2.08 2.62 7.65
C PHE A 71 2.73 3.05 6.34
N ILE A 72 2.32 2.40 5.25
CA ILE A 72 2.59 2.83 3.89
C ILE A 72 1.25 3.25 3.29
N ILE A 73 1.11 4.52 2.91
CA ILE A 73 -0.08 5.08 2.29
C ILE A 73 0.21 5.33 0.82
N VAL A 74 -0.53 4.68 -0.06
CA VAL A 74 -0.30 4.66 -1.51
C VAL A 74 -1.38 5.47 -2.22
N PHE A 75 -0.94 6.35 -3.12
CA PHE A 75 -1.79 6.96 -4.15
C PHE A 75 -1.20 6.64 -5.53
N ALA A 76 -1.93 6.91 -6.61
CA ALA A 76 -1.43 6.73 -7.97
C ALA A 76 -1.44 8.05 -8.75
N PHE A 77 -0.42 8.28 -9.56
CA PHE A 77 -0.29 9.49 -10.38
C PHE A 77 -1.36 9.60 -11.47
N ASP A 78 -1.94 8.48 -11.89
CA ASP A 78 -3.07 8.41 -12.84
C ASP A 78 -4.45 8.64 -12.18
N ASP A 79 -4.51 8.80 -10.84
CA ASP A 79 -5.76 8.98 -10.10
C ASP A 79 -5.64 10.11 -9.07
N ALA A 80 -6.03 11.32 -9.46
CA ALA A 80 -6.00 12.49 -8.58
C ALA A 80 -6.91 12.36 -7.34
N ALA A 81 -7.98 11.55 -7.41
CA ALA A 81 -8.84 11.31 -6.24
C ALA A 81 -8.12 10.44 -5.20
N SER A 82 -7.25 9.53 -5.64
CA SER A 82 -6.45 8.70 -4.72
C SER A 82 -5.51 9.52 -3.84
N LEU A 83 -4.97 10.65 -4.33
CA LEU A 83 -4.14 11.55 -3.53
C LEU A 83 -4.97 12.24 -2.42
N LYS A 84 -6.20 12.65 -2.74
CA LYS A 84 -7.11 13.23 -1.74
C LYS A 84 -7.44 12.21 -0.65
N GLU A 85 -7.65 10.96 -1.03
CA GLU A 85 -7.88 9.88 -0.09
C GLU A 85 -6.64 9.58 0.76
N ALA A 86 -5.45 9.53 0.16
CA ALA A 86 -4.20 9.36 0.90
C ALA A 86 -3.99 10.43 1.98
N LYS A 87 -4.36 11.69 1.70
CA LYS A 87 -4.32 12.77 2.70
C LYS A 87 -5.26 12.50 3.89
N LYS A 88 -6.51 12.10 3.62
CA LYS A 88 -7.47 11.74 4.67
C LYS A 88 -6.97 10.57 5.52
N LEU A 89 -6.34 9.58 4.89
CA LEU A 89 -5.78 8.43 5.59
C LEU A 89 -4.58 8.81 6.44
N TYR A 90 -3.74 9.72 5.97
CA TYR A 90 -2.64 10.25 6.76
C TYR A 90 -3.14 10.98 8.01
N GLU A 91 -4.17 11.82 7.86
CA GLU A 91 -4.83 12.49 9.00
C GLU A 91 -5.44 11.49 9.97
N GLU A 92 -6.12 10.45 9.47
CA GLU A 92 -6.71 9.38 10.30
C GLU A 92 -5.63 8.60 11.09
N VAL A 93 -4.54 8.19 10.42
CA VAL A 93 -3.42 7.50 11.05
C VAL A 93 -2.74 8.37 12.09
N THR A 94 -2.38 9.60 11.76
CA THR A 94 -1.67 10.50 12.69
C THR A 94 -2.54 10.95 13.87
N THR A 95 -3.87 10.95 13.71
CA THR A 95 -4.80 11.18 14.82
C THR A 95 -4.85 9.98 15.78
N LEU A 96 -4.87 8.75 15.26
CA LEU A 96 -5.00 7.53 16.07
C LEU A 96 -3.65 7.04 16.62
N GLN A 97 -2.55 7.27 15.90
CA GLN A 97 -1.20 6.86 16.26
C GLN A 97 -0.17 7.96 15.91
N PRO A 98 -0.03 9.00 16.74
CA PRO A 98 0.77 10.20 16.42
C PRO A 98 2.27 9.98 16.23
N PHE A 99 2.82 8.90 16.80
CA PHE A 99 4.26 8.62 16.80
C PHE A 99 4.66 7.47 15.87
N THR A 100 3.69 6.82 15.23
CA THR A 100 3.97 5.67 14.37
C THR A 100 4.51 6.12 13.01
N PRO A 101 5.59 5.51 12.48
CA PRO A 101 6.16 5.90 11.20
C PRO A 101 5.16 5.75 10.05
N VAL A 102 5.09 6.77 9.19
CA VAL A 102 4.26 6.78 7.98
C VAL A 102 5.09 7.15 6.76
N VAL A 103 4.96 6.36 5.69
CA VAL A 103 5.55 6.62 4.37
C VAL A 103 4.42 6.83 3.36
N ILE A 104 4.48 7.93 2.61
CA ILE A 104 3.58 8.19 1.48
C ILE A 104 4.25 7.75 0.19
N VAL A 105 3.55 6.98 -0.64
CA VAL A 105 4.05 6.42 -1.91
C VAL A 105 3.18 6.87 -3.06
N GLY A 106 3.78 7.58 -4.02
CA GLY A 106 3.16 7.87 -5.32
C GLY A 106 3.49 6.76 -6.31
N ASN A 107 2.49 5.97 -6.68
CA ASN A 107 2.64 4.83 -7.57
C ASN A 107 2.25 5.17 -9.03
N LYS A 108 2.58 4.26 -9.96
CA LYS A 108 2.28 4.37 -11.39
C LYS A 108 2.88 5.60 -12.06
N VAL A 109 4.08 5.99 -11.65
CA VAL A 109 4.80 7.15 -12.19
C VAL A 109 5.08 7.01 -13.70
N ASP A 110 5.16 5.78 -14.19
CA ASP A 110 5.30 5.46 -15.61
C ASP A 110 4.15 6.02 -16.48
N THR A 111 2.95 6.19 -15.92
CA THR A 111 1.78 6.73 -16.63
C THR A 111 1.91 8.22 -16.96
N ILE A 112 2.66 8.97 -16.15
CA ILE A 112 2.88 10.42 -16.33
C ILE A 112 4.22 10.75 -16.99
N LEU A 113 5.20 9.84 -16.93
CA LEU A 113 6.51 10.01 -17.55
C LEU A 113 6.52 9.61 -19.04
N GLY A 114 5.36 9.38 -19.65
CA GLY A 114 5.25 8.96 -21.05
C GLY A 114 5.81 7.56 -21.30
N GLY A 115 5.80 6.70 -20.28
CA GLY A 115 6.23 5.32 -20.39
C GLY A 115 5.37 4.62 -21.43
N LYS A 116 5.94 4.41 -22.64
CA LYS A 116 5.50 3.32 -23.50
C LYS A 116 5.48 2.09 -22.61
N GLY A 117 4.29 1.61 -22.25
CA GLY A 117 4.15 0.33 -21.58
C GLY A 117 5.06 -0.64 -22.31
N ARG A 118 5.93 -1.33 -21.58
CA ARG A 118 6.71 -2.42 -22.15
C ARG A 118 5.69 -3.44 -22.67
N SER A 119 5.28 -3.26 -23.94
CA SER A 119 4.64 -4.29 -24.72
C SER A 119 5.64 -5.43 -24.73
N LYS A 120 5.19 -6.56 -24.19
CA LYS A 120 5.79 -7.84 -24.52
C LYS A 120 5.65 -8.08 -26.01
#